data_AF-A0A5N7BA14-F1
#
_entry.id   AF-A0A5N7BA14-F1
#
_cell.length_a   1.000
_cell.length_b   1.000
_cell.length_c   1.000
_cell.angle_alpha   90.00
_cell.angle_beta   90.00
_cell.angle_gamma   90.00
#
_symmetry.space_group_name_H-M   'P 1'
#
loop_
_entity.id
_entity.type
_entity.pdbx_description
1 polymer ?
#
loop_
_entity_poly.entity_id
_entity_poly.type
_entity_poly.pdbx_seq_one_letter_code
_entity_poly.pdbx_strand_id
1 'polypeptide(L)' 'MLIRFSLSLSIQPCCVCKAEKTARDDCMLFSKSDDPQQECKSMVEQYKACMAGYGFKV' A
#
# COMPACT_ATOMS: atom_id res chain seq x y z
N MET A 1 29.09 1.68 26.08
CA MET A 1 27.82 2.32 26.50
C MET A 1 26.81 2.07 25.40
N LEU A 2 25.81 1.25 25.72
CA LEU A 2 24.81 0.70 24.81
C LEU A 2 23.82 1.77 24.37
N ILE A 3 23.69 1.99 23.06
CA ILE A 3 22.37 2.15 22.45
C ILE A 3 22.40 1.41 21.10
N ARG A 4 22.15 0.09 21.15
CA ARG A 4 21.69 -0.65 19.98
C ARG A 4 20.30 -0.10 19.64
N PHE A 5 20.22 0.78 18.65
CA PHE A 5 18.96 1.05 17.94
C PHE A 5 18.61 -0.17 17.10
N SER A 6 18.30 -1.30 17.74
CA SER A 6 17.47 -2.34 17.13
C SER A 6 16.02 -1.86 17.17
N LEU A 7 15.74 -0.76 16.47
CA LEU A 7 14.39 -0.51 15.99
C LEU A 7 14.26 -1.33 14.71
N SER A 8 13.86 -2.60 14.85
CA SER A 8 13.09 -3.24 13.78
C SER A 8 11.73 -2.54 13.72
N LEU A 9 11.72 -1.26 13.35
CA LEU A 9 10.53 -0.60 12.85
C LEU A 9 10.40 -1.12 11.43
N SER A 10 9.81 -2.30 11.28
CA SER A 10 9.28 -2.72 9.99
C SER A 10 8.31 -1.63 9.57
N ILE A 11 8.81 -0.64 8.82
CA ILE A 11 7.99 0.35 8.15
C ILE A 11 6.98 -0.46 7.39
N GLN A 12 5.74 -0.47 7.89
CA GLN A 12 4.69 -1.16 7.18
C GLN A 12 4.57 -0.48 5.81
N PRO A 13 4.29 -1.23 4.75
CA PRO A 13 4.10 -0.67 3.40
C PRO A 13 3.03 0.43 3.36
N CYS A 14 2.17 0.46 4.39
CA CYS A 14 1.21 1.50 4.70
C CYS A 14 1.79 2.92 4.90
N CYS A 15 3.09 3.10 5.21
CA CYS A 15 3.65 4.40 5.55
C CYS A 15 4.24 5.17 4.36
N VAL A 16 4.57 4.49 3.25
CA VAL A 16 5.26 5.09 2.10
C VAL A 16 4.30 5.50 0.98
N CYS A 17 3.27 4.68 0.71
CA CYS A 17 2.31 4.88 -0.38
C CYS A 17 0.91 5.18 0.17
N LYS A 18 0.82 6.22 1.03
CA LYS A 18 -0.43 6.53 1.76
C LYS A 18 -1.55 6.95 0.81
N ALA A 19 -1.26 7.79 -0.18
CA ALA A 19 -2.26 8.29 -1.11
C ALA A 19 -2.81 7.16 -2.00
N GLU A 20 -1.93 6.33 -2.56
CA GLU A 20 -2.29 5.20 -3.41
C GLU A 20 -3.04 4.13 -2.61
N LYS A 21 -2.64 3.93 -1.35
CA LYS A 21 -3.34 3.03 -0.42
C LYS A 21 -4.75 3.53 -0.14
N THR A 22 -4.92 4.80 0.25
CA THR A 22 -6.24 5.39 0.51
C THR A 22 -7.13 5.30 -0.72
N ALA A 23 -6.64 5.69 -1.91
CA ALA A 23 -7.42 5.60 -3.15
C ALA A 23 -7.87 4.16 -3.48
N ARG A 24 -6.98 3.17 -3.28
CA ARG A 24 -7.33 1.75 -3.45
C ARG A 24 -8.36 1.29 -2.43
N ASP A 25 -8.14 1.61 -1.16
CA ASP A 25 -9.04 1.20 -0.08
C ASP A 25 -10.42 1.84 -0.22
N ASP A 26 -10.50 3.14 -0.55
CA ASP A 26 -11.76 3.83 -0.86
C ASP A 26 -12.46 3.19 -2.06
N CYS A 27 -11.74 2.92 -3.15
CA CYS A 27 -12.32 2.26 -4.33
C CYS A 27 -12.91 0.89 -3.96
N MET A 28 -12.14 0.05 -3.27
CA MET A 28 -12.56 -1.30 -2.91
C MET A 28 -13.69 -1.31 -1.87
N LEU A 29 -13.73 -0.34 -0.97
CA LEU A 29 -14.73 -0.24 0.09
C LEU A 29 -16.07 0.32 -0.41
N PHE A 30 -16.03 1.25 -1.37
CA PHE A 30 -17.22 1.96 -1.87
C PHE A 30 -17.66 1.55 -3.27
N SER A 31 -16.94 0.64 -3.93
CA SER A 31 -17.37 0.07 -5.21
C SER A 31 -18.73 -0.62 -5.07
N LYS A 32 -19.58 -0.41 -6.07
CA LYS A 32 -20.90 -1.06 -6.22
C LYS A 32 -20.88 -2.18 -7.26
N SER A 33 -19.71 -2.48 -7.81
CA SER A 33 -19.52 -3.53 -8.81
C SER A 33 -19.64 -4.92 -8.17
N ASP A 34 -20.14 -5.89 -8.92
CA ASP A 34 -20.06 -7.31 -8.54
C ASP A 34 -18.60 -7.81 -8.49
N ASP A 35 -17.69 -7.15 -9.20
CA ASP A 35 -16.24 -7.38 -9.15
C ASP A 35 -15.46 -6.07 -8.93
N PRO A 36 -15.29 -5.65 -7.66
CA PRO A 36 -14.54 -4.44 -7.32
C PRO A 36 -13.03 -4.60 -7.55
N GLN A 37 -12.50 -5.83 -7.55
CA GLN A 37 -11.08 -6.07 -7.82
C GLN A 37 -10.71 -5.69 -9.26
N GLN A 38 -11.57 -6.04 -10.21
CA GLN A 38 -11.37 -5.66 -11.60
C GLN A 38 -11.57 -4.15 -11.81
N GLU A 39 -12.59 -3.55 -11.17
CA GLU A 39 -12.85 -2.11 -11.27
C GLU A 39 -11.67 -1.28 -10.70
N CYS A 40 -11.21 -1.65 -9.51
CA CYS A 40 -10.13 -0.96 -8.80
C CYS A 40 -8.72 -1.38 -9.26
N LYS A 41 -8.60 -2.19 -10.32
CA LYS A 41 -7.32 -2.73 -10.79
C LYS A 41 -6.26 -1.65 -11.03
N SER A 42 -6.65 -0.53 -11.64
CA SER A 42 -5.75 0.61 -11.85
C SER A 42 -5.19 1.17 -10.54
N MET A 43 -6.02 1.29 -9.49
CA MET A 43 -5.58 1.77 -8.18
C MET A 43 -4.66 0.76 -7.48
N VAL A 44 -4.93 -0.54 -7.65
CA VAL A 44 -4.07 -1.61 -7.14
C VAL A 44 -2.70 -1.59 -7.82
N GLU A 45 -2.65 -1.41 -9.14
CA GLU A 45 -1.41 -1.32 -9.91
C GLU A 45 -0.58 -0.10 -9.49
N GLN A 46 -1.20 1.06 -9.28
CA GLN A 46 -0.54 2.27 -8.77
C GLN A 46 0.06 2.05 -7.38
N TYR A 47 -0.69 1.43 -6.47
CA TYR A 47 -0.19 1.10 -5.13
C TYR A 47 1.02 0.15 -5.20
N LYS A 48 0.95 -0.89 -6.05
CA LYS A 48 2.06 -1.82 -6.26
C LYS A 48 3.29 -1.15 -6.87
N ALA A 49 3.10 -0.28 -7.86
CA ALA A 49 4.19 0.48 -8.47
C ALA A 49 4.88 1.40 -7.46
N CYS A 50 4.11 2.08 -6.61
CA CYS A 50 4.67 2.91 -5.55
C CYS A 50 5.52 2.07 -4.57
N MET A 51 4.99 0.94 -4.07
CA MET A 51 5.74 0.09 -3.13
C MET A 51 6.99 -0.54 -3.76
N ALA A 52 6.93 -0.89 -5.05
CA ALA A 52 8.07 -1.38 -5.79
C ALA A 52 9.19 -0.33 -5.89
N GLY A 53 8.85 0.96 -5.97
CA GLY A 53 9.80 2.08 -5.91
C GLY A 53 10.58 2.16 -4.59
N TYR A 54 10.01 1.64 -3.50
CA TYR A 54 10.65 1.54 -2.19
C TYR A 54 11.28 0.16 -1.92
N GLY A 55 11.25 -0.76 -2.89
CA GLY A 55 11.85 -2.10 -2.77
C GLY A 55 10.98 -3.13 -2.04
N PHE A 56 9.70 -2.83 -1.79
CA PHE A 56 8.75 -3.80 -1.22
C PHE A 56 8.11 -4.65 -2.31
N LYS A 57 7.93 -5.95 -2.06
CA LYS A 57 7.13 -6.88 -2.89
C LYS A 57 5.80 -7.15 -2.17
N VAL A 58 4.68 -6.75 -2.79
CA VAL A 58 3.32 -6.81 -2.22
C VAL A 58 2.32 -7.35 -3.23
#